data_AF-A0A835SSG9-F1
#
_entry.id   AF-A0A835SSG9-F1
#
_cell.length_a   1.000
_cell.length_b   1.000
_cell.length_c   1.000
_cell.angle_alpha   90.00
_cell.angle_beta   90.00
_cell.angle_gamma   90.00
#
_symmetry.space_group_name_H-M   'P 1'
#
loop_
_entity.id
_entity.type
_entity.pdbx_description
1 polymer ?
#
loop_
_entity_poly.entity_id
_entity_poly.type
_entity_poly.pdbx_seq_one_letter_code
_entity_poly.pdbx_strand_id
1 'polypeptide(L)'
;MSAPNTVLLSLVERACNTETGFEDERTTAISDIAQQVSERRLALLDLVVALQGPLTSPEKEAREHGTRLLGQVLTRARDRLNQGELHTLAEFLAARLRDWPCVGAASAACRALLQPPPPPPPPAAATAATSEEGTGPLAVAVAAAVVPLRDDSAIVVMTAAAEMLRTAQSFRQEERSALLQLLLELAAPGSRWAALAAAASPGRRAGGAGAAGAAGAAAAAAGAAGVEASPQPAQALAPDLLLDAFLGAADGEKDPRCLLLAFQAVQALCAMYHAPGADAAPLRALADELVDWASAYFPIAFNPPPPRPGAGAGAGAQPPQHISRAQLAAALEGALGASPFLAAAALPLMLEKLSSTYRCVWVWVRVWVWV
;
A
#
# COMPACT_ATOMS: atom_id res chain seq x y z
N MET A 1 27.64 19.66 27.82
CA MET A 1 26.85 18.43 27.63
C MET A 1 25.46 18.84 27.16
N SER A 2 25.24 18.99 25.85
CA SER A 2 23.88 19.27 25.33
C SER A 2 22.99 18.08 25.59
N ALA A 3 21.78 18.32 26.09
CA ALA A 3 20.82 17.27 26.40
C ALA A 3 20.53 16.42 25.14
N PRO A 4 20.31 15.10 25.28
CA PRO A 4 20.04 14.20 24.16
C PRO A 4 18.87 14.67 23.27
N ASN A 5 17.93 15.42 23.84
CA ASN A 5 16.79 15.99 23.11
C ASN A 5 17.19 17.11 22.12
N THR A 6 18.20 17.92 22.44
CA THR A 6 18.65 19.01 21.54
C THR A 6 19.34 18.48 20.28
N VAL A 7 20.05 17.36 20.40
CA VAL A 7 20.72 16.73 19.24
C VAL A 7 19.67 16.16 18.28
N LEU A 8 18.65 15.46 18.81
CA LEU A 8 17.56 14.93 18.00
C LEU A 8 16.77 16.04 17.29
N LEU A 9 16.45 17.13 17.99
CA LEU A 9 15.75 18.27 17.39
C LEU A 9 16.55 18.87 16.21
N SER A 10 17.86 19.04 16.36
CA SER A 10 18.69 19.55 15.25
C SER A 10 18.86 18.56 14.09
N LEU A 11 18.78 17.25 14.35
CA LEU A 11 18.71 16.24 13.28
C LEU A 11 17.37 16.32 12.54
N VAL A 12 16.26 16.46 13.27
CA VAL A 12 14.91 16.60 12.69
C VAL A 12 14.79 17.87 11.84
N GLU A 13 15.28 19.01 12.35
CA GLU A 13 15.29 20.28 11.61
C GLU A 13 16.05 20.15 10.28
N ARG A 14 17.25 19.54 10.30
CA ARG A 14 18.03 19.29 9.07
C ARG A 14 17.33 18.31 8.14
N ALA A 15 16.75 17.25 8.67
CA ALA A 15 16.04 16.24 7.88
C ALA A 15 14.76 16.78 7.22
N CYS A 16 14.12 17.80 7.81
CA CYS A 16 12.94 18.47 7.28
C CYS A 16 13.26 19.75 6.47
N ASN A 17 14.53 20.15 6.37
CA ASN A 17 14.93 21.34 5.62
C ASN A 17 14.82 21.11 4.10
N THR A 18 14.16 22.02 3.39
CA THR A 18 13.99 22.00 1.93
C THR A 18 14.64 23.15 1.19
N GLU A 19 15.48 23.93 1.87
CA GLU A 19 16.35 24.88 1.22
C GLU A 19 17.25 24.16 0.19
N THR A 20 17.33 24.74 -1.00
CA THR A 20 18.14 24.19 -2.08
C THR A 20 19.61 24.22 -1.70
N GLY A 21 20.33 23.13 -1.98
CA GLY A 21 21.76 23.00 -1.66
C GLY A 21 22.08 22.19 -0.39
N PHE A 22 21.07 21.80 0.40
CA PHE A 22 21.24 21.00 1.62
C PHE A 22 20.83 19.52 1.47
N GLU A 23 20.76 19.01 0.24
CA GLU A 23 20.30 17.64 -0.08
C GLU A 23 21.13 16.54 0.62
N ASP A 24 22.46 16.71 0.62
CA ASP A 24 23.39 15.76 1.23
C ASP A 24 23.28 15.75 2.76
N GLU A 25 23.17 16.94 3.37
CA GLU A 25 22.98 17.08 4.81
C GLU A 25 21.65 16.49 5.26
N ARG A 26 20.57 16.74 4.50
CA ARG A 26 19.26 16.17 4.75
C ARG A 26 19.29 14.65 4.69
N THR A 27 19.86 14.09 3.61
CA THR A 27 19.98 12.64 3.41
C THR A 27 20.80 11.98 4.51
N THR A 28 21.88 12.65 4.94
CA THR A 28 22.71 12.20 6.06
C THR A 28 21.94 12.20 7.37
N ALA A 29 21.19 13.27 7.67
CA ALA A 29 20.38 13.36 8.88
C ALA A 29 19.27 12.28 8.91
N ILE A 30 18.59 12.06 7.79
CA ILE A 30 17.59 10.98 7.64
C ILE A 30 18.23 9.61 7.91
N SER A 31 19.39 9.35 7.30
CA SER A 31 20.10 8.08 7.47
C SER A 31 20.53 7.86 8.92
N ASP A 32 21.04 8.89 9.58
CA ASP A 32 21.47 8.83 10.98
C ASP A 32 20.28 8.55 11.92
N ILE A 33 19.18 9.30 11.79
CA ILE A 33 17.96 9.04 12.57
C ILE A 33 17.48 7.61 12.35
N ALA A 34 17.37 7.17 11.09
CA ALA A 34 16.86 5.85 10.76
C ALA A 34 17.77 4.72 11.30
N GLN A 35 19.09 4.94 11.31
CA GLN A 35 20.06 4.03 11.90
C GLN A 35 19.97 4.00 13.44
N GLN A 36 19.82 5.15 14.10
CA GLN A 36 19.65 5.22 15.54
C GLN A 36 18.38 4.48 16.01
N VAL A 37 17.27 4.60 15.27
CA VAL A 37 16.03 3.87 15.58
C VAL A 37 16.19 2.36 15.30
N SER A 38 16.81 1.98 14.17
CA SER A 38 16.99 0.55 13.83
C SER A 38 17.92 -0.19 14.80
N GLU A 39 18.86 0.52 15.43
CA GLU A 39 19.75 0.01 16.47
C GLU A 39 19.21 0.18 17.90
N ARG A 40 17.96 0.67 18.06
CA ARG A 40 17.31 0.94 19.36
C ARG A 40 18.07 1.93 20.26
N ARG A 41 18.92 2.77 19.67
CA ARG A 41 19.61 3.88 20.35
C ARG A 41 18.71 5.10 20.53
N LEU A 42 17.69 5.22 19.69
CA LEU A 42 16.63 6.22 19.74
C LEU A 42 15.27 5.51 19.73
N ALA A 43 14.39 5.82 20.67
CA ALA A 43 13.03 5.28 20.64
C ALA A 43 12.22 5.98 19.55
N LEU A 44 11.35 5.24 18.85
CA LEU A 44 10.47 5.82 17.85
C LEU A 44 9.56 6.90 18.45
N LEU A 45 9.11 6.70 19.70
CA LEU A 45 8.31 7.68 20.43
C LEU A 45 9.04 9.03 20.57
N ASP A 46 10.33 9.02 20.91
CA ASP A 46 11.13 10.24 21.06
C ASP A 46 11.24 10.99 19.72
N LEU A 47 11.40 10.25 18.61
CA LEU A 47 11.36 10.82 17.27
C LEU A 47 9.99 11.45 16.96
N VAL A 48 8.88 10.77 17.27
CA VAL A 48 7.53 11.30 17.05
C VAL A 48 7.28 12.57 17.87
N VAL A 49 7.78 12.63 19.11
CA VAL A 49 7.72 13.83 19.95
C VAL A 49 8.55 14.96 19.34
N ALA A 50 9.78 14.69 18.89
CA ALA A 50 10.60 15.70 18.22
C ALA A 50 9.98 16.20 16.89
N LEU A 51 9.25 15.33 16.20
CA LEU A 51 8.50 15.65 14.99
C LEU A 51 7.20 16.44 15.24
N GLN A 52 6.77 16.65 16.49
CA GLN A 52 5.50 17.32 16.79
C GLN A 52 5.39 18.68 16.07
N GLY A 53 6.44 19.51 16.13
CA GLY A 53 6.48 20.82 15.46
C GLY A 53 6.21 20.73 13.95
N PRO A 54 7.05 20.02 13.17
CA PRO A 54 6.82 19.79 11.75
C PRO A 54 5.45 19.16 11.45
N LEU A 55 5.03 18.17 12.23
CA LEU A 55 3.80 17.43 11.97
C LEU A 55 2.53 18.26 12.21
N THR A 56 2.53 19.20 13.16
CA THR A 56 1.36 20.04 13.46
C THR A 56 1.48 21.45 12.87
N SER A 57 2.48 21.69 12.01
CA SER A 57 2.71 23.00 11.40
C SER A 57 1.53 23.44 10.52
N PRO A 58 1.14 24.73 10.51
CA PRO A 58 0.19 25.25 9.53
C PRO A 58 0.72 25.12 8.10
N GLU A 59 2.04 25.11 7.92
CA GLU A 59 2.70 25.00 6.63
C GLU A 59 2.57 23.58 6.05
N LYS A 60 1.99 23.50 4.85
CA LYS A 60 1.71 22.24 4.14
C LYS A 60 2.99 21.42 3.91
N GLU A 61 4.06 22.11 3.53
CA GLU A 61 5.37 21.52 3.25
C GLU A 61 5.99 20.92 4.52
N ALA A 62 5.94 21.63 5.64
CA ALA A 62 6.48 21.12 6.90
C ALA A 62 5.79 19.83 7.36
N ARG A 63 4.46 19.73 7.22
CA ARG A 63 3.71 18.51 7.56
C ARG A 63 4.06 17.35 6.63
N GLU A 64 4.20 17.64 5.35
CA GLU A 64 4.61 16.66 4.35
C GLU A 64 6.01 16.11 4.66
N HIS A 65 6.98 16.99 4.94
CA HIS A 65 8.36 16.59 5.28
C HIS A 65 8.45 15.80 6.57
N GLY A 66 7.72 16.20 7.61
CA GLY A 66 7.66 15.44 8.86
C GLY A 66 7.09 14.04 8.63
N THR A 67 6.04 13.92 7.82
CA THR A 67 5.43 12.63 7.48
C THR A 67 6.36 11.77 6.61
N ARG A 68 7.08 12.40 5.68
CA ARG A 68 8.07 11.73 4.81
C ARG A 68 9.24 11.18 5.62
N LEU A 69 9.78 11.98 6.54
CA LEU A 69 10.85 11.54 7.45
C LEU A 69 10.41 10.31 8.26
N LEU A 70 9.20 10.35 8.83
CA LEU A 70 8.66 9.21 9.56
C LEU A 70 8.56 7.95 8.67
N GLY A 71 8.08 8.09 7.44
CA GLY A 71 8.02 6.97 6.48
C GLY A 71 9.40 6.41 6.10
N GLN A 72 10.40 7.27 5.92
CA GLN A 72 11.78 6.88 5.61
C GLN A 72 12.45 6.15 6.78
N VAL A 73 12.20 6.59 8.01
CA VAL A 73 12.65 5.90 9.22
C VAL A 73 11.94 4.55 9.35
N LEU A 74 10.62 4.52 9.17
CA LEU A 74 9.83 3.29 9.21
C LEU A 74 10.34 2.25 8.21
N THR A 75 10.68 2.65 6.98
CA THR A 75 11.24 1.76 5.94
C THR A 75 12.48 0.98 6.43
N ARG A 76 13.31 1.57 7.31
CA ARG A 76 14.52 0.90 7.84
C ARG A 76 14.32 0.24 9.20
N ALA A 77 13.36 0.72 9.99
CA ALA A 77 13.18 0.32 11.37
C ALA A 77 11.95 -0.55 11.63
N ARG A 78 11.08 -0.79 10.62
CA ARG A 78 9.84 -1.55 10.75
C ARG A 78 10.00 -2.85 11.54
N ASP A 79 11.03 -3.62 11.22
CA ASP A 79 11.26 -4.95 11.79
C ASP A 79 11.66 -4.93 13.27
N ARG A 80 11.94 -3.74 13.81
CA ARG A 80 12.28 -3.54 15.23
C ARG A 80 11.09 -3.15 16.09
N LEU A 81 9.97 -2.78 15.46
CA LEU A 81 8.75 -2.30 16.11
C LEU A 81 7.86 -3.45 16.57
N ASN A 82 7.15 -3.23 17.67
CA ASN A 82 6.17 -4.17 18.19
C ASN A 82 4.77 -3.94 17.56
N GLN A 83 3.83 -4.87 17.80
CA GLN A 83 2.47 -4.77 17.23
C GLN A 83 1.71 -3.50 17.63
N GLY A 84 1.87 -3.02 18.86
CA GLY A 84 1.22 -1.80 19.33
C GLY A 84 1.74 -0.57 18.61
N GLU A 85 3.07 -0.44 18.48
CA GLU A 85 3.72 0.64 17.73
C GLU A 85 3.28 0.64 16.25
N LEU A 86 3.23 -0.54 15.63
CA LEU A 86 2.77 -0.69 14.24
C LEU A 86 1.29 -0.30 14.07
N HIS A 87 0.44 -0.61 15.05
CA HIS A 87 -0.97 -0.23 15.03
C HIS A 87 -1.15 1.29 15.18
N THR A 88 -0.49 1.91 16.16
CA THR A 88 -0.52 3.37 16.33
C THR A 88 0.02 4.09 15.09
N LEU A 89 1.06 3.56 14.45
CA LEU A 89 1.53 4.09 13.17
C LEU A 89 0.51 3.91 12.04
N ALA A 90 -0.20 2.78 11.97
CA ALA A 90 -1.26 2.59 10.98
C ALA A 90 -2.36 3.64 11.12
N GLU A 91 -2.85 3.87 12.35
CA GLU A 91 -3.87 4.89 12.63
C GLU A 91 -3.37 6.30 12.28
N PHE A 92 -2.15 6.63 12.71
CA PHE A 92 -1.53 7.92 12.41
C PHE A 92 -1.37 8.14 10.90
N LEU A 93 -0.82 7.17 10.17
CA LEU A 93 -0.60 7.28 8.73
C LEU A 93 -1.91 7.28 7.95
N ALA A 94 -2.93 6.56 8.40
CA ALA A 94 -4.28 6.62 7.85
C ALA A 94 -4.92 8.00 8.04
N ALA A 95 -4.71 8.65 9.19
CA ALA A 95 -5.10 10.05 9.38
C ALA A 95 -4.30 10.98 8.46
N ARG A 96 -3.01 10.70 8.24
CA ARG A 96 -2.17 11.48 7.31
C ARG A 96 -2.54 11.33 5.84
N LEU A 97 -3.09 10.18 5.42
CA LEU A 97 -3.67 10.04 4.07
C LEU A 97 -4.79 11.05 3.84
N ARG A 98 -5.53 11.45 4.88
CA ARG A 98 -6.64 12.42 4.81
C ARG A 98 -6.16 13.89 4.85
N ASP A 99 -4.89 14.13 5.15
CA ASP A 99 -4.25 15.44 5.04
C ASP A 99 -3.65 15.56 3.63
N TRP A 100 -4.36 16.25 2.73
CA TRP A 100 -4.07 16.27 1.29
C TRP A 100 -2.58 16.52 0.93
N PRO A 101 -1.86 17.46 1.54
CA PRO A 101 -0.42 17.66 1.28
C PRO A 101 0.44 16.45 1.64
N CYS A 102 0.00 15.61 2.58
CA CYS A 102 0.75 14.46 3.07
C CYS A 102 0.45 13.16 2.29
N VAL A 103 -0.50 13.15 1.34
CA VAL A 103 -0.95 11.92 0.65
C VAL A 103 0.21 11.12 0.06
N GLY A 104 1.15 11.78 -0.63
CA GLY A 104 2.31 11.11 -1.22
C GLY A 104 3.21 10.46 -0.15
N ALA A 105 3.62 11.24 0.87
CA ALA A 105 4.45 10.75 1.97
C ALA A 105 3.76 9.64 2.79
N ALA A 106 2.47 9.83 3.10
CA ALA A 106 1.67 8.89 3.87
C ALA A 106 1.45 7.58 3.09
N SER A 107 1.24 7.65 1.78
CA SER A 107 1.11 6.46 0.93
C SER A 107 2.42 5.66 0.92
N ALA A 108 3.56 6.32 0.74
CA ALA A 108 4.87 5.67 0.81
C ALA A 108 5.14 5.03 2.18
N ALA A 109 4.82 5.74 3.27
CA ALA A 109 4.95 5.23 4.63
C ALA A 109 4.02 4.03 4.91
N CYS A 110 2.76 4.08 4.44
CA CYS A 110 1.81 2.96 4.55
C CYS A 110 2.32 1.73 3.80
N ARG A 111 2.88 1.90 2.61
CA ARG A 111 3.51 0.78 1.88
C ARG A 111 4.67 0.18 2.66
N ALA A 112 5.54 1.01 3.23
CA ALA A 112 6.60 0.54 4.11
C ALA A 112 6.03 -0.27 5.29
N LEU A 113 4.98 0.21 5.94
CA LEU A 113 4.29 -0.48 7.03
C LEU A 113 3.75 -1.86 6.61
N LEU A 114 3.18 -1.93 5.41
CA LEU A 114 2.54 -3.13 4.85
C LEU A 114 3.52 -4.20 4.38
N GLN A 115 4.80 -3.87 4.17
CA GLN A 115 5.79 -4.82 3.67
C GLN A 115 5.77 -6.14 4.47
N PRO A 116 5.84 -7.31 3.82
CA PRO A 116 5.93 -8.57 4.53
C PRO A 116 7.26 -8.68 5.28
N PRO A 117 7.33 -9.49 6.34
CA PRO A 117 8.60 -9.83 6.97
C PRO A 117 9.57 -10.42 5.93
N PRO A 118 10.88 -10.13 5.99
CA PRO A 118 11.86 -10.76 5.12
C PRO A 118 11.79 -12.29 5.29
N PRO A 119 11.97 -13.06 4.21
CA PRO A 119 11.97 -14.51 4.29
C PRO A 119 13.08 -14.98 5.24
N PRO A 120 12.87 -16.07 6.01
CA PRO A 120 13.94 -16.63 6.82
C PRO A 120 15.14 -16.98 5.92
N PRO A 121 16.38 -16.82 6.41
CA PRO A 121 17.55 -17.22 5.64
C PRO A 121 17.41 -18.70 5.25
N PRO A 122 17.85 -19.09 4.03
CA PRO A 122 17.83 -20.49 3.65
C PRO A 122 18.57 -21.29 4.72
N PRO A 123 18.09 -22.51 5.08
CA PRO A 123 18.83 -23.35 5.99
C PRO A 123 20.24 -23.46 5.44
N ALA A 124 21.23 -23.02 6.22
CA ALA A 124 22.63 -23.09 5.84
C ALA A 124 22.83 -24.49 5.28
N ALA A 125 23.27 -24.57 4.01
CA ALA A 125 23.53 -25.83 3.37
C ALA A 125 24.29 -26.68 4.36
N ALA A 126 23.75 -27.85 4.69
CA ALA A 126 24.45 -28.84 5.49
C ALA A 126 25.74 -29.17 4.72
N THR A 127 26.80 -28.42 5.00
CA THR A 127 28.15 -28.77 4.61
C THR A 127 28.40 -30.09 5.30
N ALA A 128 28.55 -31.12 4.48
CA ALA A 128 28.98 -32.42 4.91
C ALA A 128 30.22 -32.28 5.82
N ALA A 129 30.12 -33.01 6.94
CA ALA A 129 31.09 -33.25 7.99
C ALA A 129 32.58 -32.98 7.68
N THR A 130 33.26 -32.39 8.65
CA THR A 130 34.36 -33.07 9.38
C THR A 130 34.53 -32.43 10.77
N SER A 131 34.70 -33.30 11.76
CA SER A 131 34.81 -33.08 13.21
C SER A 131 35.94 -32.13 13.62
N GLU A 132 35.74 -31.37 14.71
CA GLU A 132 36.49 -31.49 15.98
C GLU A 132 35.99 -30.50 17.05
N GLU A 133 36.13 -30.93 18.30
CA GLU A 133 35.59 -30.35 19.54
C GLU A 133 36.23 -29.00 19.92
N GLY A 134 35.45 -28.10 20.52
CA GLY A 134 35.96 -26.84 21.05
C GLY A 134 34.88 -25.96 21.69
N THR A 135 34.79 -26.03 23.01
CA THR A 135 33.90 -25.29 23.92
C THR A 135 33.96 -23.76 23.75
N GLY A 136 32.81 -23.12 23.52
CA GLY A 136 32.61 -21.68 23.67
C GLY A 136 31.12 -21.31 23.53
N PRO A 137 30.58 -20.33 24.27
CA PRO A 137 29.16 -20.02 24.23
C PRO A 137 28.86 -19.33 22.90
N LEU A 138 28.28 -20.08 21.96
CA LEU A 138 27.75 -19.54 20.72
C LEU A 138 26.56 -18.63 21.06
N ALA A 139 26.81 -17.33 20.95
CA ALA A 139 25.76 -16.32 20.89
C ALA A 139 24.88 -16.63 19.67
N VAL A 140 23.80 -17.40 19.90
CA VAL A 140 22.70 -17.50 18.94
C VAL A 140 22.02 -16.14 18.95
N ALA A 141 22.43 -15.28 18.01
CA ALA A 141 21.65 -14.10 17.66
C ALA A 141 20.31 -14.62 17.14
N VAL A 142 19.32 -14.71 18.03
CA VAL A 142 17.93 -14.95 17.65
C VAL A 142 17.57 -13.78 16.74
N ALA A 143 17.54 -14.03 15.43
CA ALA A 143 16.96 -13.11 14.48
C ALA A 143 15.55 -12.81 14.99
N ALA A 144 15.32 -11.59 15.48
CA ALA A 144 14.05 -11.18 16.03
C ALA A 144 12.98 -11.48 14.97
N ALA A 145 12.05 -12.38 15.29
CA ALA A 145 10.99 -12.77 14.38
C ALA A 145 10.22 -11.50 13.97
N VAL A 146 10.28 -11.17 12.68
CA VAL A 146 9.66 -9.96 12.17
C VAL A 146 8.14 -10.08 12.32
N VAL A 147 7.57 -9.12 13.05
CA VAL A 147 6.16 -9.13 13.44
C VAL A 147 5.29 -8.82 12.22
N PRO A 148 4.33 -9.68 11.85
CA PRO A 148 3.37 -9.34 10.80
C PRO A 148 2.47 -8.20 11.28
N LEU A 149 2.11 -7.31 10.35
CA LEU A 149 1.09 -6.30 10.63
C LEU A 149 -0.24 -7.01 10.91
N ARG A 150 -0.93 -6.58 11.97
CA ARG A 150 -2.24 -7.12 12.32
C ARG A 150 -3.29 -6.75 11.26
N ASP A 151 -4.31 -7.59 11.15
CA ASP A 151 -5.39 -7.43 10.19
C ASP A 151 -6.19 -6.14 10.42
N ASP A 152 -6.45 -5.77 11.67
CA ASP A 152 -7.13 -4.53 12.02
C ASP A 152 -6.33 -3.28 11.61
N SER A 153 -5.01 -3.27 11.83
CA SER A 153 -4.14 -2.20 11.35
C SER A 153 -4.16 -2.08 9.81
N ALA A 154 -4.18 -3.21 9.11
CA ALA A 154 -4.23 -3.21 7.64
C ALA A 154 -5.58 -2.69 7.12
N ILE A 155 -6.69 -3.03 7.79
CA ILE A 155 -8.03 -2.51 7.48
C ILE A 155 -8.08 -0.99 7.64
N VAL A 156 -7.51 -0.44 8.71
CA VAL A 156 -7.46 1.02 8.94
C VAL A 156 -6.79 1.75 7.78
N VAL A 157 -5.65 1.25 7.30
CA VAL A 157 -4.94 1.81 6.14
C VAL A 157 -5.78 1.66 4.86
N MET A 158 -6.38 0.49 4.65
CA MET A 158 -7.20 0.21 3.47
C MET A 158 -8.42 1.12 3.38
N THR A 159 -9.15 1.32 4.48
CA THR A 159 -10.31 2.19 4.54
C THR A 159 -9.93 3.64 4.20
N ALA A 160 -8.82 4.14 4.75
CA ALA A 160 -8.34 5.48 4.41
C ALA A 160 -7.87 5.58 2.95
N ALA A 161 -7.17 4.57 2.43
CA ALA A 161 -6.75 4.53 1.03
C ALA A 161 -7.95 4.53 0.07
N ALA A 162 -8.97 3.71 0.33
CA ALA A 162 -10.19 3.66 -0.47
C ALA A 162 -10.93 5.01 -0.49
N GLU A 163 -10.97 5.70 0.65
CA GLU A 163 -11.56 7.04 0.71
C GLU A 163 -10.79 8.06 -0.13
N MET A 164 -9.47 8.05 -0.08
CA MET A 164 -8.64 8.97 -0.88
C MET A 164 -8.67 8.64 -2.37
N LEU A 165 -8.74 7.35 -2.73
CA LEU A 165 -8.91 6.91 -4.11
C LEU A 165 -10.21 7.43 -4.73
N ARG A 166 -11.33 7.46 -3.98
CA ARG A 166 -12.60 8.04 -4.46
C ARG A 166 -12.49 9.52 -4.84
N THR A 167 -11.55 10.25 -4.27
CA THR A 167 -11.29 11.67 -4.58
C THR A 167 -10.08 11.87 -5.49
N ALA A 168 -9.50 10.81 -6.06
CA ALA A 168 -8.16 10.87 -6.64
C ALA A 168 -8.02 11.79 -7.85
N GLN A 169 -9.12 12.06 -8.57
CA GLN A 169 -9.13 13.02 -9.68
C GLN A 169 -8.78 14.46 -9.27
N SER A 170 -8.90 14.78 -7.98
CA SER A 170 -8.56 16.11 -7.45
C SER A 170 -7.08 16.23 -7.06
N PHE A 171 -6.32 15.12 -7.08
CA PHE A 171 -4.90 15.10 -6.74
C PHE A 171 -4.03 15.36 -7.96
N ARG A 172 -2.78 15.80 -7.72
CA ARG A 172 -1.78 15.88 -8.79
C ARG A 172 -1.31 14.47 -9.14
N GLN A 173 -0.59 14.37 -10.24
CA GLN A 173 -0.19 13.10 -10.79
C GLN A 173 0.69 12.26 -9.85
N GLU A 174 1.51 12.91 -9.04
CA GLU A 174 2.42 12.24 -8.11
C GLU A 174 1.66 11.58 -6.96
N GLU A 175 0.67 12.26 -6.38
CA GLU A 175 -0.15 11.70 -5.32
C GLU A 175 -1.10 10.62 -5.85
N ARG A 176 -1.64 10.77 -7.07
CA ARG A 176 -2.40 9.70 -7.75
C ARG A 176 -1.55 8.44 -7.94
N SER A 177 -0.33 8.60 -8.43
CA SER A 177 0.64 7.50 -8.56
C SER A 177 0.90 6.82 -7.20
N ALA A 178 1.08 7.61 -6.15
CA ALA A 178 1.33 7.09 -4.81
C ALA A 178 0.14 6.28 -4.25
N LEU A 179 -1.10 6.74 -4.46
CA LEU A 179 -2.32 6.03 -4.07
C LEU A 179 -2.49 4.72 -4.85
N LEU A 180 -2.22 4.71 -6.16
CA LEU A 180 -2.28 3.49 -6.98
C LEU A 180 -1.21 2.47 -6.55
N GLN A 181 0.00 2.91 -6.19
CA GLN A 181 1.02 2.03 -5.63
C GLN A 181 0.60 1.47 -4.26
N LEU A 182 -0.06 2.27 -3.42
CA LEU A 182 -0.59 1.80 -2.15
C LEU A 182 -1.70 0.76 -2.37
N LEU A 183 -2.59 1.00 -3.34
CA LEU A 183 -3.62 0.02 -3.72
C LEU A 183 -2.98 -1.30 -4.14
N LEU A 184 -1.95 -1.28 -4.99
CA LEU A 184 -1.26 -2.51 -5.42
C LEU A 184 -0.69 -3.29 -4.23
N GLU A 185 -0.10 -2.60 -3.25
CA GLU A 185 0.42 -3.23 -2.04
C GLU A 185 -0.69 -3.83 -1.18
N LEU A 186 -1.81 -3.11 -1.03
CA LEU A 186 -3.00 -3.58 -0.32
C LEU A 186 -3.64 -4.78 -1.03
N ALA A 187 -3.60 -4.80 -2.35
CA ALA A 187 -4.17 -5.85 -3.18
C ALA A 187 -3.23 -7.05 -3.42
N ALA A 188 -1.98 -6.98 -2.94
CA ALA A 188 -0.99 -8.02 -3.18
C ALA A 188 -1.43 -9.38 -2.59
N PRO A 189 -1.34 -10.48 -3.35
CA PRO A 189 -1.76 -11.80 -2.89
C PRO A 189 -0.79 -12.33 -1.82
N GLY A 190 -1.26 -12.44 -0.59
CA GLY A 190 -0.51 -13.01 0.52
C GLY A 190 -1.32 -13.03 1.80
N SER A 191 -2.02 -14.15 2.05
CA SER A 191 -2.65 -14.65 3.30
C SER A 191 -3.52 -13.73 4.20
N ARG A 192 -3.42 -12.40 4.13
CA ARG A 192 -4.07 -11.43 5.04
C ARG A 192 -5.57 -11.30 4.78
N TRP A 193 -5.99 -11.34 3.51
CA TRP A 193 -7.38 -11.05 3.14
C TRP A 193 -8.28 -12.28 3.04
N ALA A 194 -7.75 -13.44 2.64
CA ALA A 194 -8.52 -14.69 2.62
C ALA A 194 -9.02 -15.07 4.03
N ALA A 195 -8.22 -14.81 5.06
CA ALA A 195 -8.60 -15.03 6.46
C ALA A 195 -9.70 -14.06 6.93
N LEU A 196 -9.62 -12.78 6.55
CA LEU A 196 -10.64 -11.77 6.86
C LEU A 196 -11.97 -12.01 6.13
N ALA A 197 -11.92 -12.36 4.84
CA ALA A 197 -13.11 -12.75 4.07
C ALA A 197 -13.78 -14.01 4.66
N ALA A 198 -12.98 -15.00 5.05
CA ALA A 198 -13.48 -16.19 5.73
C ALA A 198 -14.07 -15.91 7.13
N ALA A 199 -13.53 -14.92 7.87
CA ALA A 199 -14.04 -14.51 9.17
C ALA A 199 -15.33 -13.68 9.09
N ALA A 200 -15.53 -12.95 7.99
CA ALA A 200 -16.72 -12.16 7.72
C ALA A 200 -17.93 -12.99 7.24
N SER A 201 -17.71 -14.25 6.85
CA SER A 201 -18.81 -15.14 6.49
C SER A 201 -19.79 -15.28 7.67
N PRO A 202 -21.08 -14.98 7.47
CA PRO A 202 -22.08 -14.87 8.55
C PRO A 202 -22.32 -16.18 9.33
N GLY A 203 -21.73 -17.30 8.93
CA GLY A 203 -21.89 -18.60 9.57
C GLY A 203 -20.96 -18.90 10.77
N ARG A 204 -19.95 -18.08 11.08
CA ARG A 204 -18.95 -18.42 12.12
C ARG A 204 -19.06 -17.69 13.47
N ARG A 205 -20.03 -16.78 13.63
CA ARG A 205 -20.27 -16.04 14.90
C ARG A 205 -21.15 -16.78 15.92
N ALA A 206 -21.36 -18.09 15.78
CA ALA A 206 -22.04 -18.92 16.76
C ALA A 206 -21.04 -19.88 17.44
N GLY A 207 -20.35 -19.41 18.48
CA GLY A 207 -19.49 -20.29 19.29
C GLY A 207 -18.38 -19.58 20.04
N GLY A 208 -18.72 -18.64 20.92
CA GLY A 208 -17.69 -17.97 21.73
C GLY A 208 -18.18 -16.79 22.55
N ALA A 209 -19.35 -16.90 23.17
CA ALA A 209 -19.78 -15.95 24.20
C ALA A 209 -20.10 -16.74 25.47
N GLY A 210 -19.10 -16.88 26.32
CA GLY A 210 -19.22 -17.49 27.65
C GLY A 210 -18.20 -16.87 28.59
N ALA A 211 -18.72 -16.07 29.52
CA ALA A 211 -18.10 -15.57 30.75
C ALA A 211 -17.07 -14.43 30.66
N ALA A 212 -17.54 -13.20 30.93
CA ALA A 212 -16.96 -12.35 31.98
C ALA A 212 -17.98 -11.26 32.37
N GLY A 213 -18.45 -11.31 33.62
CA GLY A 213 -19.46 -10.42 34.16
C GLY A 213 -18.91 -9.10 34.72
N ALA A 214 -19.78 -8.09 34.65
CA ALA A 214 -20.12 -7.08 35.66
C ALA A 214 -19.01 -6.36 36.46
N ALA A 215 -18.86 -5.06 36.17
CA ALA A 215 -18.86 -3.91 37.09
C ALA A 215 -18.74 -2.64 36.20
N GLY A 216 -19.46 -1.53 36.27
CA GLY A 216 -20.25 -0.80 37.28
C GLY A 216 -20.07 0.69 36.89
N ALA A 217 -21.02 1.29 36.17
CA ALA A 217 -22.00 2.30 36.63
C ALA A 217 -21.48 3.74 36.87
N ALA A 218 -22.16 4.70 36.21
CA ALA A 218 -22.36 6.15 36.45
C ALA A 218 -21.88 7.04 35.27
N ALA A 219 -22.65 7.98 34.69
CA ALA A 219 -24.00 8.48 34.93
C ALA A 219 -24.55 9.23 33.67
N ALA A 220 -25.88 9.10 33.45
CA ALA A 220 -26.91 10.07 32.99
C ALA A 220 -26.54 11.26 32.06
N ALA A 221 -27.37 11.73 31.10
CA ALA A 221 -28.73 11.43 30.66
C ALA A 221 -29.02 12.23 29.36
N ALA A 222 -29.86 11.69 28.47
CA ALA A 222 -30.98 12.40 27.80
C ALA A 222 -31.62 11.55 26.68
N GLY A 223 -32.94 11.38 26.76
CA GLY A 223 -33.83 11.36 25.59
C GLY A 223 -33.92 10.07 24.78
N ALA A 224 -34.80 9.16 25.20
CA ALA A 224 -35.31 8.10 24.33
C ALA A 224 -36.27 8.68 23.28
N ALA A 225 -35.90 8.55 22.01
CA ALA A 225 -36.84 8.49 20.90
C ALA A 225 -36.47 7.24 20.10
N GLY A 226 -37.42 6.32 19.96
CA GLY A 226 -37.24 5.06 19.26
C GLY A 226 -36.84 5.30 17.82
N VAL A 227 -35.60 4.93 17.49
CA VAL A 227 -35.18 4.71 16.11
C VAL A 227 -35.34 3.23 15.89
N GLU A 228 -36.37 2.84 15.12
CA GLU A 228 -36.38 1.53 14.48
C GLU A 228 -35.03 1.37 13.79
N ALA A 229 -34.25 0.38 14.23
CA ALA A 229 -32.98 0.06 13.62
C ALA A 229 -33.25 -0.45 12.21
N SER A 230 -33.23 0.46 11.23
CA SER A 230 -33.01 0.10 9.84
C SER A 230 -31.85 -0.90 9.80
N PRO A 231 -31.95 -2.01 9.06
CA PRO A 231 -30.83 -2.92 8.91
C PRO A 231 -29.68 -2.09 8.36
N GLN A 232 -28.66 -1.83 9.18
CA GLN A 232 -27.46 -1.17 8.68
C GLN A 232 -26.96 -2.05 7.54
N PRO A 233 -26.67 -1.49 6.35
CA PRO A 233 -26.08 -2.28 5.28
C PRO A 233 -24.86 -2.96 5.88
N ALA A 234 -24.76 -4.28 5.66
CA ALA A 234 -23.61 -5.06 6.11
C ALA A 234 -22.36 -4.23 5.79
N GLN A 235 -21.58 -3.86 6.82
CA GLN A 235 -20.41 -3.01 6.64
C GLN A 235 -19.58 -3.63 5.52
N ALA A 236 -19.47 -2.90 4.40
CA ALA A 236 -18.74 -3.36 3.22
C ALA A 236 -17.35 -3.79 3.67
N LEU A 237 -16.91 -4.97 3.23
CA LEU A 237 -15.61 -5.48 3.63
C LEU A 237 -14.55 -4.55 3.07
N ALA A 238 -13.42 -4.45 3.76
CA ALA A 238 -12.33 -3.60 3.33
C ALA A 238 -11.93 -3.82 1.84
N PRO A 239 -11.90 -5.06 1.30
CA PRO A 239 -11.67 -5.33 -0.13
C PRO A 239 -12.73 -4.75 -1.07
N ASP A 240 -14.01 -4.79 -0.69
CA ASP A 240 -15.13 -4.24 -1.49
C ASP A 240 -14.93 -2.73 -1.70
N LEU A 241 -14.44 -2.04 -0.66
CA LEU A 241 -14.14 -0.61 -0.71
C LEU A 241 -13.06 -0.26 -1.75
N LEU A 242 -12.11 -1.16 -2.02
CA LEU A 242 -11.01 -0.88 -2.94
C LEU A 242 -11.42 -0.98 -4.41
N LEU A 243 -12.30 -1.94 -4.75
CA LEU A 243 -12.73 -2.13 -6.14
C LEU A 243 -13.56 -0.93 -6.63
N ASP A 244 -14.56 -0.52 -5.86
CA ASP A 244 -15.39 0.64 -6.17
C ASP A 244 -14.57 1.94 -6.19
N ALA A 245 -13.64 2.09 -5.25
CA ALA A 245 -12.78 3.26 -5.18
C ALA A 245 -11.79 3.35 -6.35
N PHE A 246 -11.33 2.20 -6.85
CA PHE A 246 -10.39 2.14 -7.97
C PHE A 246 -10.99 2.75 -9.25
N LEU A 247 -12.22 2.40 -9.62
CA LEU A 247 -12.84 2.90 -10.85
C LEU A 247 -12.91 4.44 -10.85
N GLY A 248 -13.33 5.04 -9.73
CA GLY A 248 -13.33 6.50 -9.59
C GLY A 248 -11.93 7.12 -9.69
N ALA A 249 -10.90 6.43 -9.17
CA ALA A 249 -9.52 6.90 -9.23
C ALA A 249 -8.89 6.78 -10.63
N ALA A 250 -9.27 5.74 -11.36
CA ALA A 250 -8.69 5.35 -12.65
C ALA A 250 -9.35 6.02 -13.85
N ASP A 251 -10.55 6.60 -13.67
CA ASP A 251 -11.27 7.28 -14.74
C ASP A 251 -10.44 8.39 -15.39
N GLY A 252 -10.54 8.53 -16.71
CA GLY A 252 -9.89 9.61 -17.47
C GLY A 252 -8.37 9.77 -17.32
N GLU A 253 -7.64 8.78 -16.80
CA GLU A 253 -6.18 8.85 -16.61
C GLU A 253 -5.45 8.97 -17.96
N LYS A 254 -4.42 9.81 -18.03
CA LYS A 254 -3.64 10.10 -19.25
C LYS A 254 -2.14 9.92 -19.06
N ASP A 255 -1.63 9.98 -17.83
CA ASP A 255 -0.22 9.75 -17.56
C ASP A 255 0.10 8.26 -17.72
N PRO A 256 1.08 7.88 -18.55
CA PRO A 256 1.40 6.47 -18.80
C PRO A 256 1.87 5.73 -17.54
N ARG A 257 2.45 6.42 -16.55
CA ARG A 257 2.87 5.81 -15.28
C ARG A 257 1.67 5.40 -14.45
N CYS A 258 0.69 6.28 -14.33
CA CYS A 258 -0.52 5.99 -13.56
C CYS A 258 -1.43 5.01 -14.31
N LEU A 259 -1.50 5.09 -15.63
CA LEU A 259 -2.23 4.12 -16.44
C LEU A 259 -1.65 2.70 -16.31
N LEU A 260 -0.32 2.57 -16.32
CA LEU A 260 0.35 1.29 -16.08
C LEU A 260 0.00 0.72 -14.70
N LEU A 261 0.05 1.55 -13.66
CA LEU A 261 -0.34 1.16 -12.30
C LEU A 261 -1.83 0.78 -12.22
N ALA A 262 -2.70 1.48 -12.95
CA ALA A 262 -4.14 1.21 -12.97
C ALA A 262 -4.44 -0.16 -13.62
N PHE A 263 -3.78 -0.51 -14.73
CA PHE A 263 -3.92 -1.84 -15.33
C PHE A 263 -3.38 -2.95 -14.43
N GLN A 264 -2.30 -2.70 -13.70
CA GLN A 264 -1.79 -3.63 -12.69
C GLN A 264 -2.76 -3.73 -11.50
N ALA A 265 -3.42 -2.64 -11.13
CA ALA A 265 -4.41 -2.61 -10.06
C ALA A 265 -5.61 -3.50 -10.39
N VAL A 266 -6.12 -3.47 -11.62
CA VAL A 266 -7.17 -4.41 -12.07
C VAL A 266 -6.73 -5.85 -11.90
N GLN A 267 -5.50 -6.20 -12.31
CA GLN A 267 -4.98 -7.56 -12.15
C GLN A 267 -4.90 -7.98 -10.67
N ALA A 268 -4.39 -7.09 -9.82
CA ALA A 268 -4.26 -7.36 -8.39
C ALA A 268 -5.63 -7.50 -7.71
N LEU A 269 -6.58 -6.59 -7.99
CA LEU A 269 -7.94 -6.65 -7.48
C LEU A 269 -8.65 -7.93 -7.94
N CYS A 270 -8.54 -8.31 -9.22
CA CYS A 270 -9.08 -9.57 -9.71
C CYS A 270 -8.49 -10.77 -8.96
N ALA A 271 -7.18 -10.80 -8.74
CA ALA A 271 -6.51 -11.86 -7.99
C ALA A 271 -7.01 -11.95 -6.53
N MET A 272 -7.34 -10.82 -5.89
CA MET A 272 -7.95 -10.82 -4.55
C MET A 272 -9.32 -11.50 -4.55
N TYR A 273 -10.19 -11.20 -5.50
CA TYR A 273 -11.54 -11.79 -5.58
C TYR A 273 -11.55 -13.24 -6.06
N HIS A 274 -10.45 -13.72 -6.65
CA HIS A 274 -10.24 -15.14 -6.97
C HIS A 274 -9.55 -15.91 -5.84
N ALA A 275 -9.17 -15.25 -4.75
CA ALA A 275 -8.55 -15.92 -3.61
C ALA A 275 -9.52 -16.93 -2.96
N PRO A 276 -9.02 -18.06 -2.41
CA PRO A 276 -9.88 -19.03 -1.74
C PRO A 276 -10.70 -18.38 -0.60
N GLY A 277 -12.02 -18.55 -0.67
CA GLY A 277 -12.95 -18.01 0.34
C GLY A 277 -13.37 -16.54 0.13
N ALA A 278 -12.90 -15.88 -0.94
CA ALA A 278 -13.40 -14.55 -1.32
C ALA A 278 -14.78 -14.65 -2.00
N ASP A 279 -15.65 -13.67 -1.72
CA ASP A 279 -16.89 -13.50 -2.47
C ASP A 279 -16.60 -12.75 -3.78
N ALA A 280 -16.79 -13.43 -4.91
CA ALA A 280 -16.60 -12.84 -6.22
C ALA A 280 -17.80 -12.02 -6.73
N ALA A 281 -18.90 -11.94 -5.98
CA ALA A 281 -20.10 -11.18 -6.39
C ALA A 281 -19.82 -9.70 -6.72
N PRO A 282 -19.01 -8.95 -5.95
CA PRO A 282 -18.67 -7.56 -6.28
C PRO A 282 -17.92 -7.44 -7.62
N LEU A 283 -16.93 -8.28 -7.85
CA LEU A 283 -16.18 -8.30 -9.11
C LEU A 283 -17.08 -8.64 -10.31
N ARG A 284 -18.03 -9.57 -10.15
CA ARG A 284 -19.00 -9.91 -11.21
C ARG A 284 -19.91 -8.73 -11.53
N ALA A 285 -20.37 -8.01 -10.51
CA ALA A 285 -21.24 -6.86 -10.69
C ALA A 285 -20.56 -5.71 -11.43
N LEU A 286 -19.26 -5.49 -11.18
CA LEU A 286 -18.46 -4.43 -11.82
C LEU A 286 -17.76 -4.88 -13.13
N ALA A 287 -18.00 -6.10 -13.60
CA ALA A 287 -17.24 -6.67 -14.71
C ALA A 287 -17.38 -5.86 -16.01
N ASP A 288 -18.60 -5.45 -16.35
CA ASP A 288 -18.88 -4.66 -17.56
C ASP A 288 -18.25 -3.26 -17.45
N GLU A 289 -18.39 -2.60 -16.30
CA GLU A 289 -17.80 -1.28 -16.05
C GLU A 289 -16.26 -1.28 -16.13
N LEU A 290 -15.62 -2.34 -15.63
CA LEU A 290 -14.16 -2.52 -15.74
C LEU A 290 -13.72 -2.70 -17.19
N VAL A 291 -14.47 -3.47 -17.98
CA VAL A 291 -14.15 -3.66 -19.40
C VAL A 291 -14.40 -2.37 -20.18
N ASP A 292 -15.50 -1.67 -19.93
CA ASP A 292 -15.81 -0.39 -20.56
C ASP A 292 -14.71 0.64 -20.28
N TRP A 293 -14.28 0.77 -19.02
CA TRP A 293 -13.13 1.60 -18.64
C TRP A 293 -11.84 1.20 -19.38
N ALA A 294 -11.48 -0.09 -19.36
CA ALA A 294 -10.26 -0.56 -20.00
C ALA A 294 -10.30 -0.38 -21.54
N SER A 295 -11.47 -0.55 -22.14
CA SER A 295 -11.69 -0.44 -23.58
C SER A 295 -11.40 0.95 -24.14
N ALA A 296 -11.59 2.01 -23.33
CA ALA A 296 -11.33 3.40 -23.69
C ALA A 296 -9.85 3.64 -24.06
N TYR A 297 -8.95 2.78 -23.60
CA TYR A 297 -7.51 2.84 -23.87
C TYR A 297 -7.06 1.96 -25.04
N PHE A 298 -7.97 1.20 -25.66
CA PHE A 298 -7.66 0.33 -26.78
C PHE A 298 -7.91 1.01 -28.14
N PRO A 299 -6.97 0.91 -29.13
CA PRO A 299 -5.60 0.45 -28.97
C PRO A 299 -4.73 1.52 -28.30
N ILE A 300 -3.69 1.10 -27.56
CA ILE A 300 -2.76 2.04 -26.93
C ILE A 300 -2.06 2.87 -28.02
N ALA A 301 -2.40 4.15 -28.09
CA ALA A 301 -1.77 5.16 -28.92
C ALA A 301 -0.80 6.00 -28.05
N PHE A 302 0.40 5.47 -27.85
CA PHE A 302 1.42 6.12 -27.02
C PHE A 302 2.76 6.15 -27.75
N ASN A 303 3.41 7.33 -27.75
CA ASN A 303 4.75 7.52 -28.26
C ASN A 303 5.65 8.03 -27.11
N PRO A 304 6.56 7.21 -26.58
CA PRO A 304 7.34 7.59 -25.40
C PRO A 304 8.24 8.79 -25.69
N PRO A 305 8.42 9.70 -24.71
CA PRO A 305 9.37 10.79 -24.87
C PRO A 305 10.79 10.22 -25.04
N PRO A 306 11.66 10.89 -25.81
CA PRO A 306 13.04 10.48 -25.96
C PRO A 306 13.75 10.52 -24.60
N PRO A 307 14.75 9.64 -24.37
CA PRO A 307 15.54 9.66 -23.14
C PRO A 307 16.15 11.06 -22.92
N ARG A 308 15.99 11.63 -21.73
CA ARG A 308 16.63 12.91 -21.40
C ARG A 308 18.15 12.69 -21.29
N PRO A 309 18.99 13.41 -22.06
CA PRO A 309 20.44 13.36 -21.91
C PRO A 309 20.83 13.74 -20.48
N GLY A 310 21.65 12.92 -19.80
CA GLY A 310 22.15 13.21 -18.45
C GLY A 310 21.26 12.80 -17.27
N ALA A 311 20.09 12.18 -17.50
CA ALA A 311 19.17 11.74 -16.44
C ALA A 311 19.63 10.51 -15.60
N GLY A 312 20.94 10.25 -15.55
CA GLY A 312 21.58 9.21 -14.73
C GLY A 312 22.94 9.64 -14.17
N ALA A 313 23.27 10.94 -14.22
CA ALA A 313 24.57 11.47 -13.78
C ALA A 313 24.58 11.98 -12.32
N GLY A 314 23.46 11.88 -11.61
CA GLY A 314 23.40 12.15 -10.17
C GLY A 314 23.61 10.87 -9.37
N ALA A 315 24.61 10.84 -8.50
CA ALA A 315 24.86 9.71 -7.61
C ALA A 315 23.62 9.44 -6.74
N GLY A 316 22.93 8.33 -6.99
CA GLY A 316 21.81 7.84 -6.17
C GLY A 316 20.39 8.02 -6.74
N ALA A 317 20.20 8.71 -7.86
CA ALA A 317 18.89 8.80 -8.51
C ALA A 317 18.68 7.59 -9.45
N GLN A 318 17.63 6.79 -9.22
CA GLN A 318 17.26 5.75 -10.19
C GLN A 318 16.96 6.40 -11.56
N PRO A 319 17.45 5.83 -12.67
CA PRO A 319 17.12 6.35 -14.00
C PRO A 319 15.59 6.39 -14.15
N PRO A 320 15.03 7.44 -14.78
CA PRO A 320 13.59 7.51 -15.00
C PRO A 320 13.14 6.26 -15.75
N GLN A 321 12.21 5.52 -15.17
CA GLN A 321 11.67 4.30 -15.77
C GLN A 321 11.04 4.66 -17.12
N HIS A 322 11.65 4.19 -18.20
CA HIS A 322 11.15 4.43 -19.56
C HIS A 322 9.97 3.50 -19.82
N ILE A 323 8.76 4.04 -19.74
CA ILE A 323 7.54 3.30 -20.07
C ILE A 323 7.41 3.28 -21.59
N SER A 324 7.24 2.08 -22.15
CA SER A 324 7.05 1.85 -23.59
C SER A 324 5.58 1.58 -23.92
N ARG A 325 5.23 1.77 -25.20
CA ARG A 325 3.90 1.41 -25.73
C ARG A 325 3.58 -0.08 -25.53
N ALA A 326 4.58 -0.94 -25.71
CA ALA A 326 4.43 -2.38 -25.53
C ALA A 326 4.13 -2.77 -24.08
N GLN A 327 4.75 -2.10 -23.11
CA GLN A 327 4.45 -2.33 -21.69
C GLN A 327 3.01 -1.94 -21.34
N LEU A 328 2.53 -0.80 -21.84
CA LEU A 328 1.14 -0.38 -21.63
C LEU A 328 0.14 -1.32 -22.31
N ALA A 329 0.42 -1.76 -23.54
CA ALA A 329 -0.42 -2.72 -24.24
C ALA A 329 -0.49 -4.06 -23.50
N ALA A 330 0.66 -4.61 -23.09
CA ALA A 330 0.71 -5.86 -22.33
C ALA A 330 0.01 -5.75 -20.97
N ALA A 331 0.08 -4.60 -20.30
CA ALA A 331 -0.62 -4.37 -19.05
C ALA A 331 -2.14 -4.28 -19.24
N LEU A 332 -2.60 -3.57 -20.27
CA LEU A 332 -4.02 -3.51 -20.64
C LEU A 332 -4.57 -4.90 -21.01
N GLU A 333 -3.83 -5.67 -21.79
CA GLU A 333 -4.17 -7.07 -22.10
C GLU A 333 -4.24 -7.93 -20.84
N GLY A 334 -3.27 -7.76 -19.93
CA GLY A 334 -3.27 -8.43 -18.63
C GLY A 334 -4.49 -8.07 -17.79
N ALA A 335 -4.92 -6.80 -17.81
CA ALA A 335 -6.11 -6.33 -17.11
C ALA A 335 -7.40 -6.94 -17.68
N LEU A 336 -7.59 -6.90 -19.00
CA LEU A 336 -8.76 -7.50 -19.67
C LEU A 336 -8.82 -9.03 -19.52
N GLY A 337 -7.64 -9.67 -19.41
CA GLY A 337 -7.52 -11.11 -19.19
C GLY A 337 -7.42 -11.54 -17.72
N ALA A 338 -7.58 -10.63 -16.76
CA ALA A 338 -7.32 -10.89 -15.34
C ALA A 338 -8.37 -11.79 -14.68
N SER A 339 -9.58 -11.89 -15.25
CA SER A 339 -10.70 -12.63 -14.67
C SER A 339 -11.65 -13.15 -15.75
N PRO A 340 -12.15 -14.40 -15.62
CA PRO A 340 -13.16 -14.94 -16.54
C PRO A 340 -14.48 -14.16 -16.51
N PHE A 341 -14.78 -13.42 -15.42
CA PHE A 341 -15.97 -12.58 -15.35
C PHE A 341 -15.96 -11.43 -16.36
N LEU A 342 -14.77 -10.98 -16.79
CA LEU A 342 -14.61 -9.92 -17.79
C LEU A 342 -14.82 -10.43 -19.23
N ALA A 343 -14.81 -11.74 -19.44
CA ALA A 343 -14.77 -12.33 -20.78
C ALA A 343 -16.01 -11.98 -21.63
N ALA A 344 -17.20 -11.95 -21.02
CA ALA A 344 -18.45 -11.69 -21.73
C ALA A 344 -18.45 -10.31 -22.41
N ALA A 345 -17.94 -9.29 -21.74
CA ALA A 345 -17.82 -7.93 -22.29
C ALA A 345 -16.54 -7.74 -23.14
N ALA A 346 -15.42 -8.36 -22.75
CA ALA A 346 -14.15 -8.17 -23.46
C ALA A 346 -14.11 -8.88 -24.83
N LEU A 347 -14.75 -10.04 -24.98
CA LEU A 347 -14.68 -10.83 -26.21
C LEU A 347 -15.29 -10.11 -27.43
N PRO A 348 -16.51 -9.51 -27.37
CA PRO A 348 -17.06 -8.75 -28.50
C PRO A 348 -16.15 -7.62 -28.97
N LEU A 349 -15.60 -6.83 -28.03
CA LEU A 349 -14.64 -5.77 -28.32
C LEU A 349 -13.43 -6.32 -29.09
N MET A 350 -12.86 -7.43 -28.63
CA MET A 350 -11.69 -8.04 -29.27
C MET A 350 -12.00 -8.58 -30.67
N LEU A 351 -13.15 -9.22 -30.86
CA LEU A 351 -13.58 -9.73 -32.17
C LEU A 351 -13.78 -8.59 -33.19
N GLU A 352 -14.39 -7.48 -32.77
CA GLU A 352 -14.54 -6.29 -33.61
C GLU A 352 -13.17 -5.77 -34.07
N LYS A 353 -12.20 -5.70 -33.16
CA LYS A 353 -10.85 -5.18 -33.45
C LYS A 353 -10.01 -6.13 -34.28
N LEU A 354 -10.16 -7.45 -34.12
CA LEU A 354 -9.54 -8.45 -34.98
C LEU A 354 -10.09 -8.40 -36.43
N SER A 355 -11.35 -8.03 -36.60
CA SER A 355 -11.96 -7.84 -37.92
C SER A 355 -11.49 -6.56 -38.64
N SER A 356 -10.86 -5.64 -37.89
CA SER A 356 -10.34 -4.39 -38.42
C SER A 356 -8.95 -4.57 -39.04
N THR A 357 -8.66 -3.90 -40.16
CA THR A 357 -7.38 -4.00 -40.89
C THR A 357 -6.16 -3.48 -40.09
N TYR A 358 -6.36 -2.97 -38.87
CA TYR A 358 -5.29 -2.67 -37.94
C TYR A 358 -4.66 -3.98 -37.45
N ARG A 359 -3.40 -4.26 -37.86
CA ARG A 359 -2.59 -5.40 -37.38
C ARG A 359 -2.54 -5.43 -35.83
N CYS A 360 -3.49 -6.12 -35.21
CA CYS A 360 -3.38 -6.66 -33.86
C CYS A 360 -3.09 -8.16 -34.00
N VAL A 361 -1.90 -8.48 -34.49
CA VAL A 361 -1.35 -9.83 -34.31
C VAL A 361 -0.70 -9.84 -32.93
N TRP A 362 -0.86 -10.95 -32.21
CA TRP A 362 -0.28 -11.30 -30.89
C TRP A 362 -1.19 -11.16 -29.67
N VAL A 363 -2.34 -11.85 -29.62
CA VAL A 363 -2.93 -12.33 -28.34
C VAL A 363 -3.60 -13.68 -28.62
N TRP A 364 -3.86 -14.50 -27.60
CA TRP A 364 -4.75 -15.70 -27.60
C TRP A 364 -4.09 -17.09 -27.70
N VAL A 365 -3.34 -17.43 -26.64
CA VAL A 365 -3.34 -18.81 -26.07
C VAL A 365 -3.73 -18.82 -24.58
N ARG A 366 -3.67 -17.67 -23.87
CA ARG A 366 -3.86 -17.65 -22.40
C ARG A 366 -5.31 -17.66 -21.90
N VAL A 367 -6.28 -17.12 -22.65
CA VAL A 367 -7.69 -17.12 -22.22
C VAL A 367 -8.36 -18.49 -22.40
N TRP A 368 -7.82 -19.35 -23.27
CA TRP A 368 -8.33 -20.70 -23.49
C TRP A 368 -7.94 -21.73 -22.41
N VAL A 369 -7.14 -21.36 -21.41
CA VAL A 369 -6.70 -22.30 -20.34
C VAL A 369 -7.61 -22.27 -19.11
N TRP A 370 -8.67 -21.44 -19.10
CA TRP A 370 -9.60 -21.31 -17.96
C TRP A 370 -11.09 -21.46 -18.32
N VAL A 371 -11.40 -21.99 -19.51
CA VAL A 371 -12.69 -22.62 -19.85
C VAL A 371 -12.43 -24.10 -20.04
#